data_AF-A0A443RXH0-F1
#
_entry.id   AF-A0A443RXH0-F1
#
_cell.length_a   1.000
_cell.length_b   1.000
_cell.length_c   1.000
_cell.angle_alpha   90.00
_cell.angle_beta   90.00
_cell.angle_gamma   90.00
#
_symmetry.space_group_name_H-M   'P 1'
#
loop_
_entity.id
_entity.type
_entity.pdbx_description
1 polymer ?
#
loop_
_entity_poly.entity_id
_entity_poly.type
_entity_poly.pdbx_seq_one_letter_code
_entity_poly.pdbx_strand_id
1 'polypeptide(L)'
;MCIFFRRKKCRSDYYLSCSITQILTTWVRERDNLLIAVGNFIYSSDSRFSVSSGNSTPPSGHSYLTLRYAQIRDSGKYKCVQSPTATQVFVLEVTRQSETTTESLKDEHGLIDI
;
A
#
# COMPACT_ATOMS: atom_id res chain seq x y z
N MET A 1 3.94 21.94 -23.66
CA MET A 1 3.09 21.24 -24.63
C MET A 1 3.51 19.76 -24.67
N CYS A 2 2.93 18.90 -23.83
CA CYS A 2 3.14 17.45 -23.95
C CYS A 2 2.08 16.90 -24.89
N ILE A 3 2.51 16.57 -26.11
CA ILE A 3 1.67 16.02 -27.16
C ILE A 3 1.47 14.52 -26.84
N PHE A 4 0.21 14.11 -26.77
CA PHE A 4 -0.35 12.74 -26.60
C PHE A 4 0.62 11.57 -26.31
N PHE A 5 0.55 11.04 -25.09
CA PHE A 5 0.79 9.61 -24.83
C PHE A 5 -0.44 9.00 -24.14
N ARG A 6 -1.32 8.37 -24.93
CA ARG A 6 -2.31 7.40 -24.42
C ARG A 6 -1.55 6.30 -23.66
N ARG A 7 -2.02 5.97 -22.45
CA ARG A 7 -1.51 4.93 -21.50
C ARG A 7 -0.35 5.35 -20.58
N LYS A 8 -0.49 6.44 -19.83
CA LYS A 8 0.25 6.53 -18.56
C LYS A 8 -0.46 5.65 -17.53
N LYS A 9 0.08 4.46 -17.29
CA LYS A 9 -0.29 3.61 -16.15
C LYS A 9 -0.05 4.42 -14.88
N CYS A 10 -1.11 4.78 -14.17
CA CYS A 10 -1.01 5.43 -12.87
C CYS A 10 -0.34 4.44 -11.91
N ARG A 11 0.91 4.73 -11.54
CA ARG A 11 1.60 3.99 -10.48
C ARG A 11 1.09 4.58 -9.17
N SER A 12 0.39 3.80 -8.35
CA SER A 12 -0.10 4.21 -7.04
C SER A 12 0.89 3.82 -5.94
N ASP A 13 0.99 4.66 -4.92
CA ASP A 13 1.71 4.38 -3.69
C ASP A 13 0.73 3.78 -2.67
N TYR A 14 1.18 2.80 -1.88
CA TYR A 14 0.39 2.15 -0.84
C TYR A 14 1.06 2.29 0.53
N TYR A 15 0.24 2.43 1.58
CA TYR A 15 0.69 2.61 2.95
C TYR A 15 0.11 1.50 3.82
N LEU A 16 0.99 0.69 4.42
CA LEU A 16 0.63 -0.31 5.42
C LEU A 16 0.97 0.28 6.80
N SER A 17 -0.04 0.37 7.67
CA SER A 17 0.09 1.02 8.98
C SER A 17 -0.01 -0.01 10.10
N CYS A 18 0.97 -0.01 11.00
CA CYS A 18 0.97 -0.85 12.20
C CYS A 18 1.01 0.05 13.44
N SER A 19 -0.12 0.14 14.15
CA SER A 19 -0.30 0.97 15.34
C SER A 19 0.05 0.19 16.60
N ILE A 20 1.27 0.36 17.12
CA ILE A 20 1.80 -0.48 18.20
C ILE A 20 2.60 0.34 19.22
N THR A 21 2.76 -0.17 20.44
CA THR A 21 3.72 0.31 21.43
C THR A 21 5.15 -0.20 21.09
N GLN A 22 5.98 0.71 20.58
CA GLN A 22 7.39 0.58 20.17
C GLN A 22 8.30 -0.16 21.17
N ILE A 23 8.35 -1.49 21.14
CA ILE A 23 9.56 -2.18 21.61
C ILE A 23 10.43 -2.53 20.39
N LEU A 24 9.84 -3.13 19.34
CA LEU A 24 10.48 -3.33 18.04
C LEU A 24 9.42 -3.85 17.04
N THR A 25 9.22 -3.18 15.90
CA THR A 25 8.29 -3.66 14.85
C THR A 25 9.08 -4.26 13.69
N THR A 26 8.77 -5.50 13.34
CA THR A 26 9.40 -6.22 12.23
C THR A 26 8.40 -6.42 11.10
N TRP A 27 8.72 -5.95 9.90
CA TRP A 27 7.91 -6.10 8.71
C TRP A 27 8.37 -7.31 7.89
N VAL A 28 7.44 -8.20 7.57
CA VAL A 28 7.71 -9.46 6.85
C VAL A 28 6.72 -9.63 5.71
N ARG A 29 7.20 -10.07 4.54
CA ARG A 29 6.34 -10.53 3.45
C ARG A 29 6.07 -12.02 3.60
N GLU A 30 4.82 -12.44 3.63
CA GLU A 30 4.46 -13.85 3.91
C GLU A 30 4.85 -14.80 2.76
N ARG A 31 4.75 -14.35 1.51
CA ARG A 31 4.93 -15.20 0.32
C ARG A 31 6.30 -15.90 0.29
N ASP A 32 7.34 -15.18 0.68
CA ASP A 32 8.75 -15.58 0.62
C ASP A 32 9.44 -15.49 1.99
N ASN A 33 8.68 -15.21 3.06
CA ASN A 33 9.19 -14.92 4.41
C ASN A 33 10.33 -13.89 4.39
N LEU A 34 10.29 -12.93 3.45
CA LEU A 34 11.32 -11.91 3.31
C LEU A 34 11.20 -10.91 4.48
N LEU A 35 12.30 -10.76 5.21
CA LEU A 35 12.47 -9.66 6.16
C LEU A 35 12.59 -8.33 5.39
N ILE A 36 11.56 -7.49 5.49
CA ILE A 36 11.55 -6.19 4.82
C ILE A 36 12.29 -5.16 5.68
N ALA A 37 11.92 -5.05 6.95
CA ALA A 37 12.46 -4.03 7.86
C ALA A 37 12.33 -4.45 9.32
N VAL A 38 13.22 -3.92 10.18
CA VAL A 38 13.16 -4.03 11.65
C VAL A 38 13.33 -2.63 12.24
N GLY A 39 12.32 -2.15 12.97
CA GLY A 39 12.26 -0.75 13.38
C GLY A 39 12.32 0.17 12.15
N ASN A 40 13.28 1.09 12.13
CA ASN A 40 13.50 2.01 11.01
C ASN A 40 14.56 1.52 10.01
N PHE A 41 15.11 0.31 10.21
CA PHE A 41 16.15 -0.26 9.34
C PHE A 41 15.52 -1.16 8.28
N ILE A 42 15.87 -0.94 7.01
CA ILE A 42 15.36 -1.69 5.86
C ILE A 42 16.39 -2.75 5.45
N TYR A 43 15.94 -3.99 5.32
CA TYR A 43 16.74 -5.14 4.90
C TYR A 43 16.43 -5.58 3.47
N SER A 44 15.28 -5.20 2.92
CA SER A 44 14.95 -5.45 1.52
C SER A 44 15.81 -4.60 0.58
N SER A 45 16.32 -5.19 -0.50
CA SER A 45 17.02 -4.46 -1.57
C SER A 45 16.08 -3.69 -2.51
N ASP A 46 14.76 -3.88 -2.39
CA ASP A 46 13.78 -3.15 -3.20
C ASP A 46 13.61 -1.71 -2.66
N SER A 47 14.13 -0.74 -3.41
CA SER A 47 14.15 0.68 -3.06
C SER A 47 12.77 1.35 -3.00
N ARG A 48 11.70 0.60 -3.34
CA ARG A 48 10.32 1.08 -3.25
C ARG A 48 9.77 1.00 -1.83
N PHE A 49 10.39 0.21 -0.95
CA PHE A 49 10.01 0.14 0.45
C PHE A 49 10.66 1.28 1.25
N SER A 50 9.87 1.90 2.13
CA SER A 50 10.38 2.81 3.16
C SER A 50 9.60 2.62 4.45
N VAL A 51 10.27 2.80 5.60
CA VAL A 51 9.60 2.81 6.91
C VAL A 51 9.62 4.21 7.49
N SER A 52 8.49 4.65 8.03
CA SER A 52 8.40 5.85 8.86
C SER A 52 7.83 5.51 10.23
N SER A 53 8.34 6.19 11.26
CA SER A 53 7.79 6.16 12.60
C SER A 53 6.99 7.44 12.85
N GLY A 54 5.76 7.31 13.35
CA GLY A 54 4.98 8.47 13.81
C GLY A 54 5.60 9.12 15.04
N ASN A 55 5.36 10.44 15.22
CA ASN A 55 5.81 11.24 16.37
C ASN A 55 5.13 10.77 17.67
N SER A 56 5.59 9.66 18.22
CA SER A 56 5.27 9.30 19.59
C SER A 56 6.53 8.80 20.29
N THR A 57 6.74 9.38 21.47
CA THR A 57 7.88 9.13 22.34
C THR A 57 7.84 7.67 22.77
N PRO A 58 8.98 6.95 22.81
CA PRO A 58 9.00 5.59 23.33
C PRO A 58 8.33 5.52 24.71
N PRO A 59 7.51 4.50 25.00
CA PRO A 59 7.36 3.23 24.29
C PRO A 59 6.11 3.17 23.38
N SER A 60 5.43 4.28 23.09
CA SER A 60 4.25 4.30 22.21
C SER A 60 4.66 4.81 20.84
N GLY A 61 4.27 4.12 19.76
CA GLY A 61 4.30 4.77 18.45
C GLY A 61 4.19 3.90 17.22
N HIS A 62 3.64 4.53 16.21
CA HIS A 62 3.15 3.88 15.01
C HIS A 62 4.30 3.66 14.02
N SER A 63 4.37 2.47 13.42
CA SER A 63 5.28 2.17 12.33
C SER A 63 4.47 2.03 11.04
N TYR A 64 4.93 2.70 9.99
CA TYR A 64 4.29 2.68 8.68
C TYR A 64 5.28 2.12 7.66
N LEU A 65 4.90 1.06 6.96
CA LEU A 65 5.60 0.57 5.79
C LEU A 65 4.95 1.15 4.54
N THR A 66 5.70 1.94 3.80
CA THR A 66 5.27 2.50 2.51
C THR A 66 5.87 1.69 1.38
N LEU A 67 5.04 1.33 0.40
CA LEU A 67 5.47 0.72 -0.86
C LEU A 67 5.11 1.67 -2.01
N ARG A 68 6.14 2.26 -2.63
CA ARG A 68 5.97 3.15 -3.78
C ARG A 68 5.82 2.38 -5.08
N TYR A 69 5.06 2.94 -6.01
CA TYR A 69 4.89 2.36 -7.35
C TYR A 69 4.53 0.87 -7.32
N ALA A 70 3.49 0.53 -6.58
CA ALA A 70 3.10 -0.86 -6.39
C ALA A 70 2.69 -1.49 -7.72
N GLN A 71 3.00 -2.77 -7.84
CA GLN A 71 2.75 -3.60 -9.00
C GLN A 71 1.87 -4.77 -8.60
N ILE A 72 1.18 -5.37 -9.57
CA ILE A 72 0.30 -6.53 -9.34
C ILE A 72 1.05 -7.65 -8.59
N ARG A 73 2.34 -7.83 -8.88
CA ARG A 73 3.22 -8.83 -8.23
C ARG A 73 3.51 -8.56 -6.75
N ASP A 74 3.24 -7.35 -6.27
CA ASP A 74 3.43 -6.96 -4.88
C ASP A 74 2.21 -7.34 -4.02
N SER A 75 1.10 -7.75 -4.65
CA SER A 75 -0.06 -8.30 -3.95
C SER A 75 0.33 -9.51 -3.09
N GLY A 76 -0.33 -9.64 -1.94
CA GLY A 76 -0.09 -10.72 -0.98
C GLY A 76 -0.23 -10.25 0.46
N LYS A 77 0.15 -11.13 1.40
CA LYS A 77 0.09 -10.81 2.83
C LYS A 77 1.41 -10.23 3.34
N TYR A 78 1.30 -9.17 4.12
CA TYR A 78 2.38 -8.51 4.84
C TYR A 78 2.09 -8.59 6.33
N LYS A 79 3.10 -8.90 7.13
CA LYS A 79 2.97 -9.02 8.59
C LYS A 79 3.79 -7.93 9.25
N CYS A 80 3.25 -7.33 10.30
CA CYS A 80 4.06 -6.65 11.30
C CYS A 80 4.10 -7.51 12.57
N VAL A 81 5.31 -7.90 12.99
CA VAL A 81 5.59 -8.72 14.17
C VAL A 81 6.18 -7.83 15.26
N GLN A 82 5.72 -7.98 16.49
CA GLN A 82 6.17 -7.24 17.66
C GLN A 82 6.82 -8.19 18.66
N SER A 83 8.01 -7.84 19.15
CA SER A 83 8.56 -8.46 20.35
C SER A 83 7.87 -7.88 21.60
N PRO A 84 7.28 -8.68 22.50
CA PRO A 84 7.37 -10.14 22.61
C PRO A 84 6.19 -10.98 22.08
N THR A 85 5.07 -10.43 21.60
CA THR A 85 3.85 -11.27 21.46
C THR A 85 2.77 -10.92 20.42
N ALA A 86 2.86 -9.82 19.67
CA ALA A 86 1.77 -9.44 18.75
C ALA A 86 2.16 -9.59 17.28
N THR A 87 1.24 -10.04 16.43
CA THR A 87 1.39 -10.05 14.97
C THR A 87 0.12 -9.52 14.32
N GLN A 88 0.24 -8.55 13.43
CA GLN A 88 -0.87 -8.09 12.59
C GLN A 88 -0.58 -8.45 11.13
N VAL A 89 -1.63 -8.83 10.39
CA VAL A 89 -1.53 -9.26 9.00
C VAL A 89 -2.36 -8.31 8.13
N PHE A 90 -1.73 -7.81 7.06
CA PHE A 90 -2.34 -6.96 6.05
C PHE A 90 -2.37 -7.70 4.72
N VAL A 91 -3.52 -7.69 4.05
CA VAL A 91 -3.65 -8.22 2.68
C VAL A 91 -3.62 -7.05 1.71
N LEU A 92 -2.60 -7.02 0.86
CA LEU A 92 -2.48 -6.03 -0.21
C LEU A 92 -2.95 -6.67 -1.52
N GLU A 93 -3.94 -6.06 -2.16
CA GLU A 93 -4.40 -6.44 -3.50
C GLU A 93 -4.15 -5.28 -4.47
N VAL A 94 -3.27 -5.49 -5.45
CA VAL A 94 -2.94 -4.50 -6.48
C VAL A 94 -3.54 -4.96 -7.81
N THR A 95 -4.64 -4.33 -8.20
CA THR A 95 -5.30 -4.58 -9.48
C THR A 95 -4.80 -3.62 -10.56
N ARG A 96 -5.05 -3.96 -11.84
CA ARG A 96 -4.96 -2.95 -12.90
C ARG A 96 -6.17 -2.05 -12.74
N GLN A 97 -6.02 -0.74 -12.89
CA GLN A 97 -7.17 0.11 -13.14
C GLN A 97 -7.86 -0.41 -14.40
N SER A 98 -8.96 -1.15 -14.25
CA SER A 98 -10.00 -1.19 -15.26
C SER A 98 -10.52 0.24 -15.35
N GLU A 99 -10.72 0.77 -16.56
CA GLU A 99 -11.53 1.97 -16.71
C GLU A 99 -12.82 1.75 -15.92
N THR A 100 -13.07 2.57 -14.90
CA THR A 100 -14.34 2.58 -14.18
C THR A 100 -15.38 3.01 -15.21
N THR A 101 -16.02 2.05 -15.88
CA THR A 101 -17.24 2.31 -16.63
C THR A 101 -18.25 2.77 -15.60
N THR A 102 -18.46 4.08 -15.56
CA THR A 102 -19.56 4.71 -14.86
C THR A 102 -20.86 4.22 -15.49
N GLU A 103 -21.32 3.03 -15.09
CA GLU A 103 -22.75 2.71 -15.16
C GLU A 103 -23.43 3.58 -14.11
N SER A 104 -23.83 4.77 -14.52
CA SER A 104 -24.83 5.58 -13.82
C SER A 104 -25.82 6.08 -14.86
N LEU A 105 -27.00 5.45 -14.84
CA LEU A 105 -28.30 6.01 -15.20
C LEU A 105 -28.41 6.55 -16.63
N LYS A 106 -28.68 5.65 -17.59
CA LYS A 106 -29.50 6.01 -18.75
C LYS A 106 -30.96 5.90 -18.30
N ASP A 107 -31.47 6.97 -17.69
CA ASP A 107 -32.91 7.18 -17.59
C ASP A 107 -33.37 7.89 -18.87
N GLU A 108 -34.49 7.38 -19.39
CA GLU A 108 -35.03 7.61 -20.71
C GLU A 108 -35.68 9.00 -20.92
N HIS A 109 -35.98 9.25 -22.20
CA HIS A 109 -37.04 10.12 -22.75
C HIS A 109 -36.70 11.59 -23.09
N GLY A 110 -36.23 11.76 -24.33
CA GLY A 110 -36.99 12.42 -25.40
C GLY A 110 -37.31 13.91 -25.27
N LEU A 111 -36.62 14.74 -26.05
CA LEU A 111 -37.17 16.00 -26.51
C LEU A 111 -36.93 16.14 -28.03
N ILE A 112 -38.03 16.41 -28.73
CA ILE A 112 -38.20 16.58 -30.17
C ILE A 112 -37.58 17.92 -30.59
N ASP A 113 -36.78 17.90 -31.65
CA ASP A 113 -36.30 19.13 -32.32
C ASP A 113 -37.46 19.75 -33.12
N ILE A 114 -37.67 21.07 -32.99
CA ILE A 114 -38.71 21.86 -33.69
C ILE A 114 -38.29 22.11 -35.14
#